data_AF-A0A7S0CCU2-F1
#
_entry.id   AF-A0A7S0CCU2-F1
#
_cell.length_a   1.000
_cell.length_b   1.000
_cell.length_c   1.000
_cell.angle_alpha   90.00
_cell.angle_beta   90.00
_cell.angle_gamma   90.00
#
_symmetry.space_group_name_H-M   'P 1'
#
loop_
_entity.id
_entity.type
_entity.pdbx_description
1 polymer ?
#
loop_
_entity_poly.entity_id
_entity_poly.type
_entity_poly.pdbx_seq_one_letter_code
_entity_poly.pdbx_strand_id
1 'polypeptide(L)'
;ATTKSTTKGVKKAPRKQFTSIGILPGVLDTPSNRESMPGEKFDSWINPDDIAEEIGVWVNHKSLRPHSGSLIKVFSERKKMQKNDIDGNMAPSKTVFRIAR
;
A
#
# COMPACT_ATOMS: atom_id res chain seq x y z
N ALA A 1 -29.72 18.00 51.65
CA ALA A 1 -28.67 17.63 50.68
C ALA A 1 -29.30 17.44 49.32
N THR A 2 -28.87 18.16 48.28
CA THR A 2 -28.76 17.71 46.87
C THR A 2 -28.25 18.92 46.06
N THR A 3 -26.94 19.04 45.88
CA THR A 3 -26.35 20.00 44.93
C THR A 3 -26.33 19.34 43.56
N LYS A 4 -27.07 19.92 42.59
CA LYS A 4 -27.06 19.47 41.19
C LYS A 4 -25.75 19.93 40.56
N SER A 5 -24.83 18.98 40.33
CA SER A 5 -23.60 19.20 39.56
C SER A 5 -23.95 19.32 38.07
N THR A 6 -24.00 20.54 37.57
CA THR A 6 -24.13 20.83 36.14
C THR A 6 -22.75 20.74 35.49
N THR A 7 -22.33 19.55 35.10
CA THR A 7 -21.14 19.36 34.25
C THR A 7 -21.45 19.82 32.83
N LYS A 8 -21.16 21.10 32.54
CA LYS A 8 -21.06 21.59 31.16
C LYS A 8 -20.00 20.75 30.44
N GLY A 9 -20.43 19.90 29.51
CA GLY A 9 -19.54 19.08 28.70
C GLY A 9 -18.55 19.97 27.94
N VAL A 10 -17.29 19.92 28.36
CA VAL A 10 -16.18 20.52 27.64
C VAL A 10 -16.14 19.88 26.25
N LYS A 11 -16.44 20.65 25.19
CA LYS A 11 -16.26 20.19 23.81
C LYS A 11 -14.76 20.00 23.59
N LYS A 12 -14.31 18.74 23.72
CA LYS A 12 -12.92 18.34 23.51
C LYS A 12 -12.56 18.66 22.06
N ALA A 13 -11.50 19.45 21.85
CA ALA A 13 -10.98 19.73 20.51
C ALA A 13 -10.73 18.40 19.76
N PRO A 14 -11.00 18.33 18.45
CA PRO A 14 -10.80 17.12 17.68
C PRO A 14 -9.34 16.69 17.82
N ARG A 15 -9.12 15.47 18.34
CA ARG A 15 -7.77 14.91 18.42
C ARG A 15 -7.22 14.79 17.00
N LYS A 16 -5.98 15.25 16.77
CA LYS A 16 -5.26 14.96 15.51
C LYS A 16 -5.24 13.43 15.35
N GLN A 17 -5.88 12.94 14.31
CA GLN A 17 -5.92 11.53 13.97
C GLN A 17 -4.72 11.23 13.07
N PHE A 18 -3.87 10.32 13.54
CA PHE A 18 -2.76 9.77 12.77
C PHE A 18 -3.13 8.36 12.33
N THR A 19 -2.57 7.94 11.20
CA THR A 19 -2.76 6.58 10.65
C THR A 19 -1.38 5.95 10.56
N SER A 20 -1.21 4.78 11.16
CA SER A 20 -0.02 3.95 10.98
C SER A 20 -0.35 2.82 10.03
N ILE A 21 0.47 2.61 9.00
CA ILE A 21 0.25 1.57 7.98
C ILE A 21 1.58 0.87 7.76
N GLY A 22 1.58 -0.47 7.80
CA GLY A 22 2.74 -1.28 7.44
C GLY A 22 2.64 -1.76 6.01
N ILE A 23 3.67 -1.54 5.20
CA ILE A 23 3.75 -2.04 3.82
C ILE A 23 4.75 -3.20 3.81
N LEU A 24 4.32 -4.35 3.30
CA LEU A 24 5.09 -5.60 3.22
C LEU A 24 5.30 -5.95 1.74
N PRO A 25 6.34 -5.40 1.10
CA PRO A 25 6.70 -5.78 -0.26
C PRO A 25 7.34 -7.17 -0.30
N GLY A 26 7.20 -7.86 -1.44
CA GLY A 26 7.97 -9.04 -1.77
C GLY A 26 9.44 -8.70 -2.05
N VAL A 27 9.81 -8.56 -3.32
CA VAL A 27 11.15 -8.13 -3.74
C VAL A 27 11.02 -6.78 -4.44
N LEU A 28 11.75 -5.77 -3.96
CA LEU A 28 11.80 -4.46 -4.60
C LEU A 28 12.79 -4.46 -5.75
N ASP A 29 12.44 -3.77 -6.82
CA ASP A 29 13.31 -3.56 -7.95
C ASP A 29 14.30 -2.41 -7.70
N THR A 30 15.45 -2.75 -7.13
CA THR A 30 16.53 -1.80 -6.87
C THR A 30 17.82 -2.26 -7.56
N PRO A 31 18.71 -1.32 -7.96
CA PRO A 31 20.00 -1.68 -8.57
C PRO A 31 20.80 -2.66 -7.71
N SER A 32 20.84 -2.43 -6.40
CA SER A 32 21.53 -3.31 -5.44
C SER A 32 20.95 -4.74 -5.41
N ASN A 33 19.62 -4.89 -5.50
CA ASN A 33 19.00 -6.21 -5.61
C ASN A 33 19.34 -6.87 -6.95
N ARG A 34 19.33 -6.12 -8.06
CA ARG A 34 19.68 -6.64 -9.39
C ARG A 34 21.13 -7.12 -9.46
N GLU A 35 22.05 -6.38 -8.86
CA GLU A 35 23.47 -6.76 -8.76
C GLU A 35 23.67 -8.04 -7.92
N SER A 36 22.91 -8.16 -6.83
CA SER A 36 23.02 -9.30 -5.91
C SER A 36 22.32 -10.56 -6.43
N MET A 37 21.33 -10.41 -7.32
CA MET A 37 20.53 -11.51 -7.89
C MET A 37 20.36 -11.35 -9.41
N PRO A 38 21.44 -11.44 -10.21
CA PRO A 38 21.42 -11.12 -11.64
C PRO A 38 20.65 -12.13 -12.51
N GLY A 39 20.38 -13.34 -12.00
CA GLY A 39 19.67 -14.41 -12.72
C GLY A 39 18.18 -14.53 -12.39
N GLU A 40 17.64 -13.63 -11.55
CA GLU A 40 16.27 -13.70 -11.10
C GLU A 40 15.27 -13.11 -12.10
N LYS A 41 14.00 -13.48 -11.93
CA LYS A 41 12.92 -12.96 -12.78
C LYS A 41 12.45 -11.59 -12.28
N PHE A 42 13.10 -10.54 -12.77
CA PHE A 42 12.79 -9.14 -12.42
C PHE A 42 11.32 -8.75 -12.69
N ASP A 43 10.63 -9.42 -13.62
CA ASP A 43 9.18 -9.20 -13.87
C ASP A 43 8.30 -9.35 -12.63
N SER A 44 8.74 -10.15 -11.65
CA SER A 44 8.03 -10.42 -10.41
C SER A 44 8.37 -9.44 -9.29
N TRP A 45 9.35 -8.57 -9.53
CA TRP A 45 9.79 -7.57 -8.58
C TRP A 45 8.87 -6.35 -8.67
N ILE A 46 8.80 -5.63 -7.56
CA ILE A 46 7.90 -4.51 -7.38
C ILE A 46 8.68 -3.24 -7.67
N ASN A 47 8.20 -2.41 -8.60
CA ASN A 47 8.78 -1.11 -8.83
C ASN A 47 8.53 -0.20 -7.61
N PRO A 48 9.57 0.40 -7.00
CA PRO A 48 9.40 1.35 -5.91
C PRO A 48 8.48 2.53 -6.24
N ASP A 49 8.43 2.95 -7.51
CA ASP A 49 7.57 4.06 -7.96
C ASP A 49 6.08 3.76 -7.75
N ASP A 50 5.65 2.51 -7.95
CA ASP A 50 4.25 2.09 -7.75
C ASP A 50 3.84 2.25 -6.27
N ILE A 51 4.76 1.97 -5.35
CA ILE A 51 4.52 2.14 -3.91
C ILE A 51 4.48 3.63 -3.57
N ALA A 52 5.36 4.43 -4.15
CA ALA A 52 5.39 5.87 -3.93
C ALA A 52 4.11 6.56 -4.43
N GLU A 53 3.59 6.16 -5.58
CA GLU A 53 2.32 6.64 -6.13
C GLU A 53 1.15 6.34 -5.18
N GLU A 54 1.04 5.09 -4.72
CA GLU A 54 -0.03 4.68 -3.80
C GLU A 54 0.05 5.43 -2.45
N ILE A 55 1.26 5.64 -1.91
CA ILE A 55 1.46 6.48 -0.73
C ILE A 55 1.03 7.92 -1.02
N GLY A 56 1.34 8.46 -2.20
CA GLY A 56 0.89 9.78 -2.64
C GLY A 56 -0.62 9.91 -2.66
N VAL A 57 -1.33 8.90 -3.18
CA VAL A 57 -2.80 8.81 -3.17
C VAL A 57 -3.32 8.86 -1.73
N TRP A 58 -2.73 8.09 -0.81
CA TRP A 58 -3.12 8.11 0.60
C TRP A 58 -2.88 9.46 1.26
N VAL A 59 -1.74 10.11 0.98
CA VAL A 59 -1.42 11.44 1.52
C VAL A 59 -2.49 12.45 1.08
N ASN A 60 -2.82 12.47 -0.21
CA ASN A 60 -3.76 13.43 -0.81
C ASN A 60 -5.22 13.11 -0.50
N HIS A 61 -5.59 11.83 -0.37
CA HIS A 61 -6.97 11.37 -0.18
C HIS A 61 -7.11 10.54 1.10
N LYS A 62 -7.46 11.21 2.20
CA LYS A 62 -7.64 10.56 3.52
C LYS A 62 -8.65 9.42 3.53
N SER A 63 -9.69 9.48 2.71
CA SER A 63 -10.75 8.46 2.62
C SER A 63 -10.29 7.15 1.97
N LEU A 64 -9.22 7.19 1.17
CA LEU A 64 -8.66 6.00 0.50
C LEU A 64 -7.63 5.28 1.36
N ARG A 65 -7.24 5.86 2.50
CA ARG A 65 -6.29 5.25 3.42
C ARG A 65 -6.88 3.99 4.04
N PRO A 66 -6.12 2.89 4.05
CA PRO A 66 -6.42 1.74 4.88
C PRO A 66 -6.53 2.12 6.36
N HIS A 67 -7.21 1.27 7.12
CA HIS A 67 -7.40 1.50 8.55
C HIS A 67 -6.05 1.57 9.29
N SER A 68 -5.97 2.38 10.34
CA SER A 68 -4.74 2.45 11.14
C SER A 68 -4.41 1.09 11.74
N GLY A 69 -3.17 0.65 11.62
CA GLY A 69 -2.70 -0.68 12.00
C GLY A 69 -2.80 -1.73 10.89
N SER A 70 -3.27 -1.36 9.69
CA SER A 70 -3.32 -2.29 8.56
C SER A 70 -1.92 -2.68 8.09
N LEU A 71 -1.76 -3.96 7.76
CA LEU A 71 -0.60 -4.51 7.07
C LEU A 71 -0.98 -4.74 5.62
N ILE A 72 -0.22 -4.20 4.67
CA ILE A 72 -0.53 -4.24 3.25
C ILE A 72 0.55 -5.07 2.56
N LYS A 73 0.16 -6.23 2.05
CA LYS A 73 1.02 -7.07 1.25
C LYS A 73 1.06 -6.54 -0.18
N VAL A 74 2.26 -6.29 -0.69
CA VAL A 74 2.50 -5.81 -2.05
C VAL A 74 3.21 -6.89 -2.83
N PHE A 75 2.69 -7.20 -4.01
CA PHE A 75 3.27 -8.19 -4.91
C PHE A 75 2.90 -7.86 -6.36
N SER A 76 3.76 -8.29 -7.27
CA SER A 76 3.55 -8.14 -8.71
C SER A 76 2.69 -9.30 -9.23
N GLU A 77 1.54 -9.01 -9.84
CA GLU A 77 0.73 -10.00 -10.55
C GLU A 77 1.09 -10.00 -12.04
N ARG A 78 1.51 -11.16 -12.54
CA ARG A 78 1.59 -11.40 -13.98
C ARG A 78 0.20 -11.79 -14.49
N LYS A 79 -0.27 -11.10 -15.52
CA LYS A 79 -1.44 -11.56 -16.28
C LYS A 79 -1.02 -12.84 -17.00
N LYS A 80 -1.73 -13.96 -16.78
CA LYS A 80 -1.50 -15.17 -17.58
C LYS A 80 -1.75 -14.80 -19.05
N MET A 81 -0.74 -15.00 -19.90
CA MET A 81 -0.89 -14.91 -21.36
C MET A 81 -2.12 -15.72 -21.76
N GLN A 82 -3.11 -15.07 -22.37
CA GLN A 82 -4.14 -15.83 -23.05
C GLN A 82 -3.52 -16.36 -24.33
N LYS A 83 -3.90 -17.57 -24.74
CA LYS A 83 -3.31 -18.31 -25.87
C LYS A 83 -3.45 -17.57 -27.23
N ASN A 84 -4.16 -16.45 -27.25
CA ASN A 84 -4.47 -15.65 -28.43
C ASN A 84 -3.62 -14.38 -28.56
N ASP A 85 -2.79 -14.05 -27.56
CA ASP A 85 -1.85 -12.92 -27.61
C ASP A 85 -0.58 -13.36 -28.35
N ILE A 86 -0.64 -13.39 -29.69
CA ILE A 86 0.46 -13.81 -30.58
C ILE A 86 1.50 -12.72 -30.85
N ASP A 87 1.24 -11.49 -30.41
CA ASP A 87 2.16 -10.37 -30.56
C ASP A 87 2.89 -10.17 -29.24
N GLY A 88 4.23 -10.27 -29.26
CA GLY A 88 5.14 -10.26 -28.09
C GLY A 88 5.15 -9.00 -27.23
N ASN A 89 4.04 -8.27 -27.14
CA ASN A 89 3.81 -7.20 -26.19
C ASN A 89 3.38 -7.81 -24.85
N MET A 90 4.37 -8.20 -24.04
CA MET A 90 4.14 -8.60 -22.65
C MET A 90 3.47 -7.42 -21.92
N ALA A 91 2.19 -7.54 -21.57
CA ALA A 91 1.52 -6.52 -20.77
C ALA A 91 2.33 -6.29 -19.48
N PRO A 92 2.56 -5.03 -19.07
CA PRO A 92 3.37 -4.73 -17.90
C PRO A 92 2.77 -5.43 -16.68
N SER A 93 3.64 -5.99 -15.84
CA SER A 93 3.21 -6.62 -14.60
C SER A 93 2.56 -5.57 -13.71
N LYS A 94 1.45 -5.95 -13.07
CA LYS A 94 0.65 -5.00 -12.27
C LYS A 94 0.99 -5.19 -10.80
N THR A 95 1.41 -4.12 -10.13
CA THR A 95 1.57 -4.11 -8.67
C THR A 95 0.20 -4.13 -8.00
N VAL A 96 0.01 -5.06 -7.06
CA VAL A 96 -1.25 -5.27 -6.34
C VAL A 96 -1.02 -5.08 -4.85
N PHE A 97 -1.89 -4.28 -4.24
CA PHE A 97 -1.93 -4.00 -2.80
C PHE A 97 -3.08 -4.79 -2.17
N ARG A 98 -2.80 -5.68 -1.22
CA ARG A 98 -3.82 -6.41 -0.46
C ARG A 98 -3.64 -6.20 1.03
N ILE A 99 -4.72 -5.88 1.73
CA ILE A 99 -4.72 -5.89 3.20
C ILE A 99 -4.54 -7.34 3.67
N ALA A 100 -3.52 -7.57 4.48
CA ALA A 100 -3.29 -8.84 5.16
C ALA A 100 -4.42 -9.08 6.16
N ARG A 101 -5.02 -10.27 6.09
CA ARG A 101 -6.03 -10.73 7.05
C ARG A 101 -5.37 -11.48 8.20
#